data_AF-A0A318VUA4-F1
#
_entry.id   AF-A0A318VUA4-F1
#
_cell.length_a   1.000
_cell.length_b   1.000
_cell.length_c   1.000
_cell.angle_alpha   90.00
_cell.angle_beta   90.00
_cell.angle_gamma   90.00
#
_symmetry.space_group_name_H-M   'P 1'
#
loop_
_entity.id
_entity.type
_entity.pdbx_description
1 polymer ?
#
loop_
_entity_poly.entity_id
_entity_poly.type
_entity_poly.pdbx_seq_one_letter_code
_entity_poly.pdbx_strand_id
1 'polypeptide(L)'
;MGAGKGNDTDYGPYDAQEMEGALRRSLATDRLTLGVRLATLVVFYALAARAVADGLPASHLLIPLVFEFVFMLWLGLVISRTVVDCPDFRAANGIGLVPLFWTLAVAGGALIWLAWGEDGLSAARVPDAALQTWQHSIETGLVWAMLAGVIGLTAASAHEIAEWRRTGGAFIWTSTLFATMRILLAIFVLPLVIFLLLPLLIPLITQMIHGELNPAWAVWTVLLVLDLGVVVTGALLHRHLEQKAAQEA
;
A
#
# COMPACT_ATOMS: atom_id res chain seq x y z
N MET A 1 1.59 41.80 -9.37
CA MET A 1 3.03 41.74 -9.07
C MET A 1 3.26 42.45 -7.74
N GLY A 2 3.51 41.68 -6.70
CA GLY A 2 3.86 42.14 -5.35
C GLY A 2 4.60 41.00 -4.70
N ALA A 3 5.93 41.11 -4.69
CA ALA A 3 6.85 40.10 -4.22
C ALA A 3 6.91 40.04 -2.69
N GLY A 4 7.24 38.86 -2.18
CA GLY A 4 8.01 38.71 -0.93
C GLY A 4 7.21 38.69 0.36
N LYS A 5 6.80 37.50 0.80
CA LYS A 5 7.07 37.10 2.18
C LYS A 5 8.10 35.97 2.12
N GLY A 6 9.28 36.25 2.65
CA GLY A 6 10.37 35.29 2.78
C GLY A 6 9.87 34.06 3.51
N ASN A 7 10.11 32.90 2.91
CA ASN A 7 9.80 31.59 3.45
C ASN A 7 10.94 31.15 4.39
N ASP A 8 11.40 32.06 5.26
CA ASP A 8 12.35 31.78 6.35
C ASP A 8 11.57 31.43 7.62
N THR A 9 10.64 30.49 7.52
CA THR A 9 10.13 29.80 8.70
C THR A 9 11.04 28.61 8.93
N ASP A 10 11.94 28.78 9.89
CA ASP A 10 12.65 27.71 10.57
C ASP A 10 11.59 26.77 11.19
N TYR A 11 11.11 25.80 10.41
CA TYR A 11 10.18 24.81 10.90
C TYR A 11 10.98 23.84 11.79
N GLY A 12 10.96 24.10 13.09
CA GLY A 12 11.28 23.07 14.08
C GLY A 12 10.28 21.89 14.01
N PRO A 13 10.52 20.79 14.74
CA PRO A 13 9.55 19.70 14.87
C PRO A 13 8.19 20.25 15.31
N TYR A 14 7.10 19.85 14.64
CA TYR A 14 5.77 20.30 15.01
C TYR A 14 5.36 19.71 16.36
N ASP A 15 4.60 20.46 17.16
CA ASP A 15 4.12 19.96 18.44
C ASP A 15 3.01 18.89 18.27
N ALA A 16 2.69 18.17 19.36
CA ALA A 16 1.72 17.09 19.31
C ALA A 16 0.30 17.57 18.95
N GLN A 17 -0.07 18.81 19.29
CA GLN A 17 -1.39 19.37 18.98
C GLN A 17 -1.49 19.79 17.52
N GLU A 18 -0.43 20.35 16.95
CA GLU A 18 -0.32 20.67 15.53
C GLU A 18 -0.36 19.40 14.66
N MET A 19 0.32 18.33 15.12
CA MET A 19 0.28 17.03 14.47
C MET A 19 -1.10 16.37 14.57
N GLU A 20 -1.75 16.41 15.74
CA GLU A 20 -3.13 15.92 15.89
C GLU A 20 -4.11 16.72 15.04
N GLY A 21 -3.96 18.05 14.96
CA GLY A 21 -4.75 18.92 14.11
C GLY A 21 -4.55 18.62 12.62
N ALA A 22 -3.31 18.41 12.19
CA ALA A 22 -3.00 17.98 10.82
C ALA A 22 -3.57 16.58 10.53
N LEU A 23 -3.56 15.67 11.50
CA LEU A 23 -4.10 14.32 11.34
C LEU A 23 -5.60 14.37 11.18
N ARG A 24 -6.28 15.15 12.03
CA ARG A 24 -7.71 15.42 11.91
C ARG A 24 -8.05 16.03 10.57
N ARG A 25 -7.28 17.01 10.07
CA ARG A 25 -7.52 17.63 8.75
C ARG A 25 -7.28 16.67 7.59
N SER A 26 -6.17 15.93 7.61
CA SER A 26 -5.82 14.97 6.56
C SER A 26 -6.87 13.84 6.47
N LEU A 27 -7.39 13.41 7.63
CA LEU A 27 -8.54 12.51 7.70
C LEU A 27 -9.87 13.21 7.41
N ALA A 28 -10.03 14.53 7.58
CA ALA A 28 -11.31 15.21 7.30
C ALA A 28 -11.55 15.45 5.81
N THR A 29 -10.49 15.61 5.02
CA THR A 29 -10.54 15.66 3.55
C THR A 29 -10.87 14.28 2.93
N ASP A 30 -11.12 13.26 3.77
CA ASP A 30 -11.18 11.83 3.44
C ASP A 30 -12.14 11.45 2.33
N ARG A 31 -13.30 12.09 2.13
CA ARG A 31 -14.32 11.48 1.25
C ARG A 31 -13.84 11.29 -0.18
N LEU A 32 -13.06 12.24 -0.70
CA LEU A 32 -12.50 12.14 -2.04
C LEU A 32 -11.31 11.17 -2.08
N THR A 33 -10.40 11.23 -1.10
CA THR A 33 -9.26 10.31 -0.99
C THR A 33 -9.72 8.86 -0.79
N LEU A 34 -10.70 8.63 0.08
CA LEU A 34 -11.40 7.36 0.31
C LEU A 34 -12.11 6.90 -0.95
N GLY A 35 -12.79 7.80 -1.67
CA GLY A 35 -13.45 7.50 -2.94
C GLY A 35 -12.47 7.05 -4.02
N VAL A 36 -11.36 7.78 -4.21
CA VAL A 36 -10.26 7.41 -5.12
C VAL A 36 -9.66 6.07 -4.73
N ARG A 37 -9.45 5.84 -3.43
CA ARG A 37 -8.91 4.59 -2.91
C ARG A 37 -9.86 3.42 -3.14
N LEU A 38 -11.14 3.57 -2.82
CA LEU A 38 -12.17 2.56 -3.08
C LEU A 38 -12.27 2.24 -4.57
N ALA A 39 -12.30 3.25 -5.44
CA ALA A 39 -12.30 3.05 -6.89
C ALA A 39 -11.05 2.29 -7.36
N THR A 40 -9.87 2.66 -6.82
CA THR A 40 -8.60 1.98 -7.13
C THR A 40 -8.63 0.53 -6.67
N LEU A 41 -9.12 0.24 -5.46
CA LEU A 41 -9.25 -1.11 -4.93
C LEU A 41 -10.23 -1.95 -5.76
N VAL A 42 -11.37 -1.39 -6.16
CA VAL A 42 -12.34 -2.09 -7.01
C VAL A 42 -11.70 -2.46 -8.35
N VAL A 43 -11.02 -1.52 -9.01
CA VAL A 43 -10.33 -1.78 -10.27
C VAL A 43 -9.22 -2.82 -10.08
N PHE A 44 -8.40 -2.66 -9.04
CA PHE A 44 -7.30 -3.57 -8.71
C PHE A 44 -7.79 -5.00 -8.49
N TYR A 45 -8.75 -5.20 -7.59
CA TYR A 45 -9.24 -6.53 -7.24
C TYR A 45 -10.07 -7.17 -8.35
N ALA A 46 -10.76 -6.38 -9.19
CA ALA A 46 -11.42 -6.89 -10.39
C ALA A 46 -10.40 -7.43 -11.41
N LEU A 47 -9.32 -6.68 -11.67
CA LEU A 47 -8.24 -7.12 -12.56
C LEU A 47 -7.49 -8.33 -11.97
N ALA A 48 -7.21 -8.33 -10.66
CA ALA A 48 -6.59 -9.45 -9.99
C ALA A 48 -7.49 -10.70 -9.98
N ALA A 49 -8.81 -10.55 -9.80
CA ALA A 49 -9.75 -11.67 -9.85
C ALA A 49 -9.80 -12.29 -11.25
N ARG A 50 -9.77 -11.46 -12.30
CA ARG A 50 -9.63 -11.92 -13.68
C ARG A 50 -8.33 -12.70 -13.87
N ALA A 51 -7.20 -12.16 -13.41
CA ALA A 51 -5.92 -12.84 -13.51
C ALA A 51 -5.95 -14.23 -12.82
N VAL A 52 -6.55 -14.31 -11.63
CA VAL A 52 -6.74 -15.58 -10.91
C VAL A 52 -7.63 -16.56 -11.68
N ALA A 53 -8.71 -16.07 -12.29
CA ALA A 53 -9.58 -16.88 -13.15
C ALA A 53 -8.85 -17.42 -14.39
N ASP A 54 -7.90 -16.64 -14.93
CA ASP A 54 -7.04 -17.00 -16.05
C ASP A 54 -5.85 -17.90 -15.63
N GLY A 55 -5.81 -18.37 -14.37
CA GLY A 55 -4.83 -19.35 -13.89
C GLY A 55 -3.59 -18.75 -13.23
N LEU A 56 -3.61 -17.47 -12.83
CA LEU A 56 -2.48 -16.84 -12.15
C LEU A 56 -2.07 -17.63 -10.88
N PRO A 57 -0.78 -17.96 -10.71
CA PRO A 57 -0.30 -18.60 -9.50
C PRO A 57 -0.44 -17.69 -8.27
N ALA A 58 -0.73 -18.28 -7.11
CA ALA A 58 -0.94 -17.55 -5.86
C ALA A 58 0.25 -16.63 -5.48
N SER A 59 1.48 -17.06 -5.77
CA SER A 59 2.70 -16.27 -5.51
C SER A 59 2.74 -14.95 -6.27
N HIS A 60 2.14 -14.88 -7.46
CA HIS A 60 2.18 -13.69 -8.30
C HIS A 60 1.25 -12.58 -7.79
N LEU A 61 0.25 -12.91 -6.98
CA LEU A 61 -0.63 -11.91 -6.34
C LEU A 61 0.10 -11.02 -5.33
N LEU A 62 1.30 -11.42 -4.90
CA LEU A 62 2.14 -10.59 -4.03
C LEU A 62 2.94 -9.54 -4.80
N ILE A 63 3.12 -9.72 -6.11
CA ILE A 63 3.92 -8.81 -6.95
C ILE A 63 3.37 -7.38 -6.89
N PRO A 64 2.05 -7.13 -7.06
CA PRO A 64 1.54 -5.77 -6.98
C PRO A 64 1.68 -5.14 -5.60
N LEU A 65 1.55 -5.91 -4.52
CA LEU A 65 1.71 -5.41 -3.15
C LEU A 65 3.17 -4.97 -2.90
N VAL A 66 4.13 -5.80 -3.31
CA VAL A 66 5.56 -5.50 -3.19
C VAL A 66 5.92 -4.30 -4.05
N PHE A 67 5.39 -4.23 -5.26
CA PHE A 67 5.59 -3.10 -6.17
C PHE A 67 5.01 -1.80 -5.62
N GLU A 68 3.77 -1.82 -5.13
CA GLU A 68 3.12 -0.67 -4.47
C GLU A 68 3.97 -0.18 -3.29
N PHE A 69 4.47 -1.10 -2.45
CA PHE A 69 5.31 -0.77 -1.31
C PHE A 69 6.62 -0.09 -1.72
N VAL A 70 7.37 -0.69 -2.66
CA VAL A 70 8.63 -0.11 -3.15
C VAL A 70 8.38 1.24 -3.82
N PHE A 71 7.35 1.34 -4.64
CA PHE A 71 6.98 2.58 -5.32
C PHE A 71 6.60 3.66 -4.31
N MET A 72 5.85 3.34 -3.25
CA MET A 72 5.54 4.26 -2.16
C MET A 72 6.81 4.79 -1.49
N LEU A 73 7.80 3.96 -1.20
CA LEU A 73 9.06 4.42 -0.58
C LEU A 73 9.81 5.42 -1.48
N TRP A 74 9.91 5.11 -2.78
CA TRP A 74 10.55 6.01 -3.74
C TRP A 74 9.75 7.30 -3.93
N LEU A 75 8.43 7.20 -4.00
CA LEU A 75 7.54 8.36 -4.11
C LEU A 75 7.67 9.27 -2.89
N GLY A 76 7.71 8.70 -1.67
CA GLY A 76 7.93 9.45 -0.43
C GLY A 76 9.27 10.18 -0.40
N LEU A 77 10.33 9.54 -0.91
CA LEU A 77 11.64 10.19 -1.06
C LEU A 77 11.58 11.38 -2.04
N VAL A 78 10.91 11.21 -3.18
CA VAL A 78 10.75 12.28 -4.17
C VAL A 78 9.94 13.43 -3.58
N ILE A 79 8.79 13.15 -2.96
CA ILE A 79 7.91 14.16 -2.35
C ILE A 79 8.66 14.95 -1.28
N SER A 80 9.39 14.26 -0.38
CA SER A 80 10.10 14.90 0.74
C SER A 80 11.27 15.79 0.33
N ARG A 81 11.85 15.54 -0.85
CA ARG A 81 12.99 16.30 -1.40
C ARG A 81 12.58 17.42 -2.34
N THR A 82 11.44 17.31 -3.01
CA THR A 82 11.11 18.19 -4.14
C THR A 82 9.78 18.94 -4.00
N VAL A 83 8.85 18.47 -3.16
CA VAL A 83 7.48 18.98 -3.15
C VAL A 83 7.03 19.51 -1.80
N VAL A 84 7.40 18.82 -0.72
CA VAL A 84 6.93 19.09 0.65
C VAL A 84 8.10 19.53 1.53
N ASP A 85 8.02 20.77 2.02
CA ASP A 85 8.97 21.37 2.96
C ASP A 85 8.50 21.20 4.41
N CYS A 86 8.24 19.96 4.81
CA CYS A 86 7.88 19.60 6.19
C CYS A 86 9.07 18.88 6.85
N PRO A 87 9.64 19.39 7.96
CA PRO A 87 10.82 18.80 8.60
C PRO A 87 10.57 17.36 9.06
N ASP A 88 9.42 17.10 9.71
CA ASP A 88 9.07 15.76 10.20
C ASP A 88 8.87 14.76 9.06
N PHE A 89 8.20 15.17 7.98
CA PHE A 89 8.04 14.34 6.79
C PHE A 89 9.38 14.04 6.12
N ARG A 90 10.28 15.02 6.05
CA ARG A 90 11.63 14.86 5.49
C ARG A 90 12.53 14.01 6.38
N ALA A 91 12.39 14.09 7.70
CA ALA A 91 13.09 13.20 8.63
C ALA A 91 12.65 11.75 8.45
N ALA A 92 11.34 11.50 8.29
CA ALA A 92 10.80 10.16 8.11
C ALA A 92 11.05 9.56 6.71
N ASN A 93 10.91 10.36 5.64
CA ASN A 93 10.91 9.86 4.25
C ASN A 93 12.13 10.32 3.41
N GLY A 94 12.95 11.26 3.91
CA GLY A 94 14.08 11.83 3.17
C GLY A 94 15.36 10.97 3.16
N ILE A 95 15.37 9.90 3.96
CA ILE A 95 16.50 8.98 4.09
C ILE A 95 16.53 8.04 2.88
N GLY A 96 17.35 8.38 1.88
CA GLY A 96 17.45 7.60 0.64
C GLY A 96 17.93 6.16 0.82
N LEU A 97 18.57 5.83 1.95
CA LEU A 97 18.97 4.47 2.29
C LEU A 97 17.78 3.54 2.51
N VAL A 98 16.64 4.04 2.98
CA VAL A 98 15.43 3.23 3.24
C VAL A 98 14.85 2.64 1.95
N PRO A 99 14.50 3.43 0.92
CA PRO A 99 14.01 2.87 -0.34
C PRO A 99 15.05 1.98 -1.03
N LEU A 100 16.35 2.32 -0.95
CA LEU A 100 17.43 1.50 -1.50
C LEU A 100 17.49 0.12 -0.83
N PHE A 101 17.51 0.09 0.51
CA PHE A 101 17.54 -1.15 1.28
C PHE A 101 16.37 -2.06 0.92
N TRP A 102 15.14 -1.53 0.91
CA TRP A 102 13.96 -2.32 0.58
C TRP A 102 13.92 -2.75 -0.89
N THR A 103 14.41 -1.92 -1.83
CA THR A 103 14.53 -2.31 -3.25
C THR A 103 15.49 -3.49 -3.40
N LEU A 104 16.63 -3.46 -2.71
CA LEU A 104 17.60 -4.56 -2.72
C LEU A 104 17.06 -5.83 -2.03
N ALA A 105 16.35 -5.68 -0.91
CA ALA A 105 15.73 -6.80 -0.21
C ALA A 105 14.68 -7.49 -1.10
N VAL A 106 13.83 -6.70 -1.78
CA VAL A 106 12.84 -7.21 -2.74
C VAL A 106 13.50 -7.86 -3.94
N ALA A 107 14.53 -7.22 -4.53
CA ALA A 107 15.26 -7.78 -5.66
C ALA A 107 15.94 -9.11 -5.29
N GLY A 108 16.58 -9.18 -4.12
CA GLY A 108 17.18 -10.41 -3.60
C GLY A 108 16.14 -11.52 -3.39
N GLY A 109 14.99 -11.19 -2.77
CA GLY A 109 13.88 -12.13 -2.60
C GLY A 109 13.30 -12.61 -3.93
N ALA A 110 13.14 -11.71 -4.91
CA ALA A 110 12.67 -12.04 -6.25
C ALA A 110 13.65 -12.96 -7.00
N LEU A 111 14.97 -12.70 -6.89
CA LEU A 111 15.98 -13.58 -7.48
C LEU A 111 15.95 -14.99 -6.87
N ILE A 112 15.81 -15.09 -5.54
CA ILE A 112 15.67 -16.39 -4.86
C ILE A 112 14.39 -17.09 -5.31
N TRP A 113 13.27 -16.37 -5.36
CA TRP A 113 11.98 -16.91 -5.81
C TRP A 113 12.04 -17.42 -7.25
N LEU A 114 12.64 -16.66 -8.17
CA LEU A 114 12.84 -17.05 -9.57
C LEU A 114 13.84 -18.20 -9.74
N ALA A 115 14.84 -18.30 -8.86
CA ALA A 115 15.82 -19.37 -8.88
C ALA A 115 15.28 -20.69 -8.30
N TRP A 116 14.16 -20.64 -7.57
CA TRP A 116 13.59 -21.80 -6.88
C TRP A 116 12.67 -22.60 -7.80
N GLY A 117 13.10 -23.79 -8.22
CA GLY A 117 12.28 -24.72 -9.01
C GLY A 117 12.19 -26.11 -8.38
N GLU A 118 11.60 -27.06 -9.09
CA GLU A 118 11.38 -28.44 -8.60
C GLU A 118 12.68 -29.16 -8.25
N ASP A 119 13.73 -28.97 -9.08
CA ASP A 119 15.07 -29.54 -8.84
C ASP A 119 15.92 -28.72 -7.84
N GLY A 120 15.31 -27.78 -7.13
CA GLY A 120 15.99 -26.89 -6.19
C GLY A 120 16.44 -25.55 -6.79
N LEU A 121 17.43 -24.93 -6.13
CA LEU A 121 17.85 -23.54 -6.35
C LEU A 121 18.90 -23.46 -7.46
N SER A 122 18.58 -22.79 -8.57
CA SER A 122 19.47 -22.64 -9.72
C SER A 122 19.44 -21.23 -10.30
N ALA A 123 20.59 -20.54 -10.23
CA ALA A 123 20.74 -19.19 -10.79
C ALA A 123 20.59 -19.14 -12.32
N ALA A 124 20.88 -20.26 -13.01
CA ALA A 124 20.77 -20.33 -14.48
C ALA A 124 19.32 -20.22 -14.97
N ARG A 125 18.33 -20.50 -14.12
CA ARG A 125 16.89 -20.42 -14.46
C ARG A 125 16.34 -19.00 -14.41
N VAL A 126 17.01 -18.11 -13.68
CA VAL A 126 16.49 -16.77 -13.38
C VAL A 126 16.13 -15.97 -14.64
N PRO A 127 16.96 -15.92 -15.71
CA PRO A 127 16.61 -15.14 -16.90
C PRO A 127 15.32 -15.61 -17.57
N ASP A 128 15.18 -16.92 -17.78
CA ASP A 128 14.00 -17.50 -18.45
C ASP A 128 12.75 -17.38 -17.56
N ALA A 129 12.90 -17.65 -16.26
CA ALA A 129 11.81 -17.51 -15.29
C ALA A 129 11.33 -16.05 -15.18
N ALA A 130 12.25 -15.08 -15.21
CA ALA A 130 11.92 -13.66 -15.20
C ALA A 130 11.13 -13.27 -16.45
N LEU A 131 11.56 -13.72 -17.63
CA LEU A 131 10.88 -13.45 -18.90
C LEU A 131 9.48 -14.05 -18.92
N GLN A 132 9.34 -15.32 -18.49
CA GLN A 132 8.04 -16.00 -18.41
C GLN A 132 7.11 -15.31 -17.42
N THR A 133 7.62 -14.94 -16.24
CA THR A 133 6.85 -14.19 -15.23
C THR A 133 6.35 -12.86 -15.80
N TRP A 134 7.20 -12.15 -16.53
CA TRP A 134 6.86 -10.88 -17.17
C TRP A 134 5.76 -11.05 -18.23
N GLN A 135 5.94 -12.01 -19.15
CA GLN A 135 4.95 -12.32 -20.20
C GLN A 135 3.61 -12.72 -19.58
N HIS A 136 3.63 -13.63 -18.61
CA HIS A 136 2.44 -14.09 -17.92
C HIS A 136 1.72 -12.96 -17.17
N SER A 137 2.47 -12.02 -16.57
CA SER A 137 1.90 -10.84 -15.91
C SER A 137 1.19 -9.90 -16.89
N ILE A 138 1.65 -9.81 -18.13
CA ILE A 138 0.98 -9.05 -19.19
C ILE A 138 -0.29 -9.77 -19.65
N GLU A 139 -0.19 -11.05 -19.95
CA GLU A 139 -1.28 -11.88 -20.48
C GLU A 139 -2.47 -11.96 -19.52
N THR A 140 -2.18 -12.17 -18.23
CA THR A 140 -3.19 -12.23 -17.16
C THR A 140 -3.70 -10.86 -16.72
N GLY A 141 -3.08 -9.78 -17.19
CA GLY A 141 -3.42 -8.40 -16.84
C GLY A 141 -2.99 -7.95 -15.45
N LEU A 142 -2.13 -8.71 -14.76
CA LEU A 142 -1.52 -8.32 -13.49
C LEU A 142 -0.77 -6.98 -13.59
N VAL A 143 -0.11 -6.72 -14.72
CA VAL A 143 0.55 -5.42 -14.99
C VAL A 143 -0.45 -4.26 -14.95
N TRP A 144 -1.68 -4.45 -15.44
CA TRP A 144 -2.71 -3.43 -15.39
C TRP A 144 -3.21 -3.18 -13.97
N ALA A 145 -3.29 -4.22 -13.14
CA ALA A 145 -3.59 -4.07 -11.72
C ALA A 145 -2.50 -3.25 -11.01
N MET A 146 -1.22 -3.52 -11.29
CA MET A 146 -0.09 -2.75 -10.75
C MET A 146 -0.16 -1.26 -11.16
N LEU A 147 -0.45 -1.00 -12.44
CA LEU A 147 -0.60 0.37 -12.95
C LEU A 147 -1.76 1.09 -12.29
N ALA A 148 -2.90 0.44 -12.10
CA ALA A 148 -4.04 1.02 -11.39
C ALA A 148 -3.66 1.43 -9.97
N GLY A 149 -2.93 0.57 -9.24
CA GLY A 149 -2.41 0.89 -7.91
C GLY A 149 -1.49 2.11 -7.89
N VAL A 150 -0.54 2.20 -8.81
CA VAL A 150 0.39 3.34 -8.93
C VAL A 150 -0.35 4.63 -9.24
N ILE A 151 -1.31 4.59 -10.17
CA ILE A 151 -2.11 5.75 -10.55
C ILE A 151 -2.92 6.23 -9.33
N GLY A 152 -3.59 5.31 -8.62
CA GLY A 152 -4.37 5.63 -7.43
C GLY A 152 -3.53 6.25 -6.32
N LEU A 153 -2.37 5.66 -6.02
CA LEU A 153 -1.44 6.18 -5.01
C LEU A 153 -0.91 7.57 -5.39
N THR A 154 -0.55 7.76 -6.66
CA THR A 154 -0.04 9.04 -7.16
C THR A 154 -1.13 10.12 -7.13
N ALA A 155 -2.35 9.78 -7.54
CA ALA A 155 -3.50 10.69 -7.53
C ALA A 155 -3.88 11.12 -6.10
N ALA A 156 -3.92 10.16 -5.16
CA ALA A 156 -4.15 10.45 -3.75
C ALA A 156 -3.05 11.36 -3.18
N SER A 157 -1.78 11.04 -3.46
CA SER A 157 -0.64 11.86 -3.02
C SER A 157 -0.68 13.28 -3.58
N ALA A 158 -1.01 13.43 -4.87
CA ALA A 158 -1.14 14.74 -5.49
C ALA A 158 -2.26 15.58 -4.87
N HIS A 159 -3.39 14.96 -4.53
CA HIS A 159 -4.48 15.62 -3.83
C HIS A 159 -4.07 16.08 -2.43
N GLU A 160 -3.42 15.21 -1.65
CA GLU A 160 -2.95 15.55 -0.30
C GLU A 160 -1.91 16.68 -0.31
N ILE A 161 -1.00 16.68 -1.28
CA ILE A 161 -0.03 17.76 -1.47
C ILE A 161 -0.73 19.07 -1.84
N ALA A 162 -1.71 19.01 -2.75
CA ALA A 162 -2.46 20.19 -3.16
C ALA A 162 -3.22 20.79 -1.98
N GLU A 163 -3.83 19.96 -1.13
CA GLU A 163 -4.53 20.41 0.07
C GLU A 163 -3.55 20.99 1.10
N TRP A 164 -2.44 20.30 1.37
CA TRP A 164 -1.40 20.79 2.27
C TRP A 164 -0.86 22.15 1.84
N ARG A 165 -0.64 22.38 0.54
CA ARG A 165 -0.22 23.69 0.01
C ARG A 165 -1.24 24.79 0.27
N ARG A 166 -2.52 24.46 0.40
CA ARG A 166 -3.60 25.43 0.70
C ARG A 166 -3.74 25.68 2.20
N THR A 167 -3.61 24.64 3.02
CA THR A 167 -3.84 24.73 4.47
C THR A 167 -2.59 25.09 5.28
N GLY A 168 -1.41 24.72 4.79
CA GLY A 168 -0.14 24.83 5.53
C GLY A 168 -0.03 23.87 6.73
N GLY A 169 1.06 24.02 7.48
CA GLY A 169 1.35 23.24 8.71
C GLY A 169 1.98 21.87 8.44
N ALA A 170 1.86 20.97 9.43
CA ALA A 170 2.40 19.62 9.33
C ALA A 170 1.77 18.83 8.17
N PHE A 171 2.61 18.14 7.40
CA PHE A 171 2.17 17.28 6.29
C PHE A 171 2.02 15.84 6.77
N ILE A 172 0.80 15.31 6.67
CA ILE A 172 0.50 13.91 6.98
C ILE A 172 0.08 13.22 5.70
N TRP A 173 0.93 12.31 5.26
CA TRP A 173 0.72 11.51 4.07
C TRP A 173 -0.13 10.29 4.42
N THR A 174 -1.40 10.27 4.04
CA THR A 174 -2.32 9.20 4.46
C THR A 174 -1.90 7.84 3.91
N SER A 175 -1.20 7.82 2.78
CA SER A 175 -0.71 6.61 2.15
C SER A 175 0.19 5.78 3.07
N THR A 176 1.08 6.42 3.85
CA THR A 176 1.94 5.71 4.82
C THR A 176 1.16 5.24 6.05
N LEU A 177 0.18 6.02 6.50
CA LEU A 177 -0.74 5.61 7.57
C LEU A 177 -1.46 4.32 7.19
N PHE A 178 -2.06 4.27 6.01
CA PHE A 178 -2.79 3.12 5.54
C PHE A 178 -1.89 1.91 5.25
N ALA A 179 -0.67 2.11 4.72
CA ALA A 179 0.30 1.04 4.58
C ALA A 179 0.69 0.45 5.95
N THR A 180 0.86 1.31 6.97
CA THR A 180 1.13 0.89 8.35
C THR A 180 -0.05 0.11 8.92
N MET A 181 -1.29 0.60 8.74
CA MET A 181 -2.51 -0.12 9.14
C MET A 181 -2.58 -1.50 8.48
N ARG A 182 -2.26 -1.59 7.18
CA ARG A 182 -2.22 -2.85 6.44
C ARG A 182 -1.26 -3.85 7.09
N ILE A 183 -0.05 -3.41 7.45
CA ILE A 183 0.96 -4.22 8.13
C ILE A 183 0.47 -4.65 9.53
N LEU A 184 -0.10 -3.72 10.31
CA LEU A 184 -0.62 -4.02 11.64
C LEU A 184 -1.77 -5.04 11.59
N LEU A 185 -2.70 -4.89 10.64
CA LEU A 185 -3.78 -5.86 10.43
C LEU A 185 -3.23 -7.23 10.02
N ALA A 186 -2.23 -7.26 9.13
CA ALA A 186 -1.61 -8.50 8.68
C ALA A 186 -0.86 -9.24 9.79
N ILE A 187 -0.23 -8.52 10.72
CA ILE A 187 0.56 -9.11 11.81
C ILE A 187 -0.32 -9.49 13.01
N PHE A 188 -1.27 -8.64 13.41
CA PHE A 188 -1.98 -8.81 14.68
C PHE A 188 -3.38 -9.39 14.52
N VAL A 189 -4.10 -9.01 13.45
CA VAL A 189 -5.51 -9.38 13.29
C VAL A 189 -5.64 -10.63 12.42
N LEU A 190 -4.90 -10.70 11.31
CA LEU A 190 -5.01 -11.80 10.36
C LEU A 190 -4.69 -13.17 10.99
N PRO A 191 -3.63 -13.36 11.81
CA PRO A 191 -3.36 -14.66 12.42
C PRO A 191 -4.45 -15.09 13.40
N LEU A 192 -5.01 -14.14 14.16
CA LEU A 192 -6.13 -14.40 15.06
C LEU A 192 -7.38 -14.82 14.29
N VAL A 193 -7.71 -14.13 13.20
CA VAL A 193 -8.85 -14.47 12.33
C VAL A 193 -8.64 -15.86 11.71
N ILE A 194 -7.45 -16.16 11.19
CA ILE A 194 -7.13 -17.49 10.64
C ILE A 194 -7.28 -18.56 11.71
N PHE A 195 -6.78 -18.32 12.93
CA PHE A 195 -6.90 -19.26 14.04
C PHE A 195 -8.36 -19.52 14.41
N LEU A 196 -9.19 -18.48 14.50
CA LEU A 196 -10.62 -18.60 14.83
C LEU A 196 -11.42 -19.30 13.72
N LEU A 197 -11.05 -19.09 12.46
CA LEU A 197 -11.72 -19.69 11.31
C LEU A 197 -11.12 -21.03 10.89
N LEU A 198 -10.08 -21.52 11.56
CA LEU A 198 -9.35 -22.73 11.19
C LEU A 198 -10.27 -23.94 10.96
N PRO A 199 -11.28 -24.23 11.80
CA PRO A 199 -12.21 -25.34 11.58
C PRO A 199 -12.97 -25.25 10.25
N LEU A 200 -13.31 -24.04 9.83
CA LEU A 200 -14.00 -23.76 8.56
C LEU A 200 -13.03 -23.77 7.37
N LEU A 201 -11.76 -23.43 7.59
CA LEU A 201 -10.72 -23.40 6.55
C LEU A 201 -10.20 -24.80 6.20
N ILE A 202 -10.21 -25.76 7.13
CA ILE A 202 -9.75 -27.15 6.90
C ILE A 202 -10.34 -27.78 5.62
N PRO A 203 -11.66 -27.79 5.37
CA PRO A 203 -12.20 -28.38 4.14
C PRO A 203 -11.73 -27.64 2.87
N LEU A 204 -11.59 -26.31 2.93
CA LEU A 204 -11.09 -25.51 1.81
C LEU A 204 -9.62 -25.79 1.52
N ILE A 205 -8.79 -25.90 2.56
CA ILE A 205 -7.38 -26.29 2.47
C ILE A 205 -7.26 -27.70 1.87
N THR A 206 -8.14 -28.61 2.30
CA THR A 206 -8.19 -29.96 1.75
C THR A 206 -8.48 -29.93 0.25
N GLN A 207 -9.45 -29.15 -0.21
CA GLN A 207 -9.74 -28.99 -1.64
C GLN A 207 -8.57 -28.38 -2.43
N MET A 208 -7.85 -27.41 -1.85
CA MET A 208 -6.64 -26.84 -2.47
C MET A 208 -5.53 -27.90 -2.62
N ILE A 209 -5.32 -28.75 -1.60
CA ILE A 209 -4.32 -29.84 -1.65
C ILE A 209 -4.67 -30.87 -2.72
N HIS A 210 -5.97 -31.17 -2.91
CA HIS A 210 -6.44 -32.11 -3.93
C HIS A 210 -6.53 -31.49 -5.33
N GLY A 211 -6.19 -30.20 -5.49
CA GLY A 211 -6.20 -29.51 -6.79
C GLY A 211 -7.58 -29.10 -7.28
N GLU A 212 -8.61 -29.19 -6.44
CA GLU A 212 -9.98 -28.80 -6.79
C GLU A 212 -10.21 -27.29 -6.74
N LEU A 213 -9.37 -26.57 -5.99
CA LEU A 213 -9.45 -25.12 -5.80
C LEU A 213 -8.09 -24.47 -6.07
N ASN A 214 -8.04 -23.45 -6.95
CA ASN A 214 -6.82 -22.67 -7.17
C ASN A 214 -6.46 -21.91 -5.88
N PRO A 215 -5.27 -22.14 -5.27
CA PRO A 215 -4.85 -21.46 -4.04
C PRO A 215 -4.73 -19.93 -4.19
N ALA A 216 -4.65 -19.41 -5.42
CA ALA A 216 -4.65 -17.98 -5.68
C ALA A 216 -5.95 -17.30 -5.23
N TRP A 217 -7.10 -17.99 -5.25
CA TRP A 217 -8.35 -17.44 -4.69
C TRP A 217 -8.27 -17.19 -3.19
N ALA A 218 -7.58 -18.05 -2.45
CA ALA A 218 -7.38 -17.86 -1.02
C ALA A 218 -6.51 -16.63 -0.74
N VAL A 219 -5.38 -16.50 -1.46
CA VAL A 219 -4.49 -15.32 -1.34
C VAL A 219 -5.21 -14.04 -1.74
N TRP A 220 -5.93 -14.05 -2.87
CA TRP A 220 -6.73 -12.92 -3.32
C TRP A 220 -7.77 -12.48 -2.28
N THR A 221 -8.47 -13.44 -1.67
CA THR A 221 -9.49 -13.16 -0.63
C THR A 221 -8.86 -12.55 0.62
N VAL A 222 -7.72 -13.08 1.06
CA VAL A 222 -6.99 -12.55 2.22
C VAL A 222 -6.56 -11.11 1.97
N LEU A 223 -5.99 -10.83 0.80
CA LEU A 223 -5.57 -9.47 0.43
C LEU A 223 -6.77 -8.51 0.39
N LEU A 224 -7.88 -8.92 -0.23
CA LEU A 224 -9.11 -8.12 -0.28
C LEU A 224 -9.63 -7.81 1.12
N VAL A 225 -9.74 -8.81 1.99
CA VAL A 225 -10.21 -8.62 3.37
C VAL A 225 -9.30 -7.70 4.15
N LEU A 226 -7.99 -7.82 3.97
CA LEU A 226 -7.00 -6.95 4.59
C LEU A 226 -7.22 -5.49 4.17
N ASP A 227 -7.35 -5.23 2.86
CA ASP A 227 -7.57 -3.88 2.34
C ASP A 227 -8.92 -3.29 2.71
N LEU A 228 -9.98 -4.10 2.72
CA LEU A 228 -11.28 -3.69 3.26
C LEU A 228 -11.18 -3.36 4.75
N GLY A 229 -10.42 -4.15 5.51
CA GLY A 229 -10.13 -3.88 6.92
C GLY A 229 -9.44 -2.53 7.13
N VAL A 230 -8.48 -2.18 6.27
CA VAL A 230 -7.81 -0.86 6.28
C VAL A 230 -8.82 0.27 6.01
N VAL A 231 -9.67 0.12 5.00
CA VAL A 231 -10.72 1.08 4.65
C VAL A 231 -11.72 1.28 5.80
N VAL A 232 -12.21 0.18 6.38
CA VAL A 232 -13.16 0.22 7.51
C VAL A 232 -12.52 0.87 8.72
N THR A 233 -11.27 0.52 9.05
CA THR A 233 -10.54 1.11 10.18
C THR A 233 -10.33 2.61 9.97
N GLY A 234 -9.96 3.03 8.76
CA GLY A 234 -9.83 4.45 8.40
C GLY A 234 -11.16 5.20 8.57
N ALA A 235 -12.25 4.65 8.05
CA ALA A 235 -13.58 5.26 8.18
C ALA A 235 -14.06 5.36 9.64
N LEU A 236 -13.78 4.34 10.45
CA LEU A 236 -14.09 4.35 11.89
C LEU A 236 -13.25 5.38 12.64
N LEU A 237 -11.96 5.49 12.33
CA LEU A 237 -11.07 6.48 12.92
C LEU A 237 -11.53 7.90 12.59
N HIS A 238 -11.86 8.16 11.33
CA HIS A 238 -12.42 9.44 10.88
C HIS A 238 -13.68 9.80 11.68
N ARG A 239 -14.65 8.88 11.78
CA ARG A 239 -15.88 9.09 12.56
C ARG A 239 -15.61 9.36 14.03
N HIS A 240 -14.66 8.65 14.63
CA HIS A 240 -14.30 8.84 16.03
C HIS A 240 -13.70 10.24 16.27
N LEU A 241 -12.85 10.71 15.36
CA LEU A 241 -12.25 12.05 15.44
C LEU A 241 -13.29 13.16 15.23
N GLU A 242 -14.25 12.98 14.32
CA GLU A 242 -15.38 13.91 14.17
C GLU A 242 -16.22 14.01 15.46
N GLN A 243 -16.50 12.87 16.11
CA GLN A 243 -17.24 12.84 17.38
C GLN A 243 -16.47 13.52 18.51
N LYS A 244 -15.16 13.28 18.61
CA LYS A 244 -14.30 13.93 19.60
C LYS A 244 -14.29 15.45 19.40
N ALA A 245 -14.18 15.92 18.16
CA ALA A 245 -14.22 17.36 17.85
C ALA A 245 -15.56 18.01 18.22
N ALA A 246 -16.68 17.31 18.01
CA ALA A 246 -18.00 17.79 18.41
C ALA A 246 -18.22 17.86 19.94
N GLN A 247 -17.43 17.12 20.72
CA GLN A 247 -17.47 17.16 22.19
C GLN A 247 -16.56 18.25 22.79
N GLU A 248 -15.54 18.68 22.04
CA GLU A 248 -14.58 19.71 22.45
C GLU A 248 -15.00 21.14 22.04
N ALA A 249 -16.06 21.28 21.22
CA ALA A 249 -16.62 22.53 20.73
C ALA A 249 -17.86 22.97 21.53
#